data_AF-A0A431NII5-F1
#
_entry.id   AF-A0A431NII5-F1
#
_cell.length_a   1.000
_cell.length_b   1.000
_cell.length_c   1.000
_cell.angle_alpha   90.00
_cell.angle_beta   90.00
_cell.angle_gamma   90.00
#
_symmetry.space_group_name_H-M   'P 1'
#
loop_
_entity.id
_entity.type
_entity.pdbx_description
1 polymer ?
#
loop_
_entity_poly.entity_id
_entity_poly.type
_entity_poly.pdbx_seq_one_letter_code
_entity_poly.pdbx_strand_id
1 'polypeptide(L)'
;MTRPPFRSISAPLDVDDAALAKVADKMGVPTLVSPTPPVDADQGPKPPPPSALSTPSAAAKSLVRPKRAAATPRPARPLIDKLTIELPGYLVDAVKRRALDQRSTARHVILLALRDAGFQVEAEDLIPDGRRSRPDAA
;
A
#
# COMPACT_ATOMS: atom_id res chain seq x y z
N MET A 1 25.40 -11.40 16.96
CA MET A 1 25.73 -10.80 15.66
C MET A 1 25.30 -9.34 15.65
N THR A 2 26.23 -8.40 15.54
CA THR A 2 25.98 -6.96 15.37
C THR A 2 25.69 -6.64 13.90
N ARG A 3 24.57 -5.96 13.62
CA ARG A 3 24.19 -5.56 12.25
C ARG A 3 25.07 -4.38 11.81
N PRO A 4 25.59 -4.35 10.57
CA PRO A 4 26.42 -3.25 10.12
C PRO A 4 25.59 -1.94 10.04
N PRO A 5 26.19 -0.79 10.37
CA PRO A 5 25.53 0.50 10.28
C PRO A 5 25.24 0.87 8.82
N PHE A 6 24.12 1.57 8.61
CA PHE A 6 23.69 2.06 7.31
C PHE A 6 24.73 3.04 6.74
N ARG A 7 25.16 2.81 5.49
CA ARG A 7 26.01 3.73 4.74
C ARG A 7 25.14 4.56 3.81
N SER A 8 25.08 5.86 4.05
CA SER A 8 24.41 6.80 3.15
C SER A 8 25.19 6.91 1.84
N ILE A 9 24.46 6.84 0.72
CA ILE A 9 24.97 7.28 -0.58
C ILE A 9 25.20 8.78 -0.53
N SER A 10 26.46 9.18 -0.41
CA SER A 10 26.91 10.56 -0.37
C SER A 10 26.61 11.26 -1.70
N ALA A 11 25.96 12.43 -1.63
CA ALA A 11 25.79 13.37 -2.72
C ALA A 11 27.16 13.84 -3.28
N PRO A 12 27.23 14.31 -4.54
CA PRO A 12 26.10 14.70 -5.39
C PRO A 12 25.56 13.53 -6.21
N LEU A 13 24.24 13.37 -6.22
CA LEU A 13 23.59 12.56 -7.24
C LEU A 13 23.76 13.32 -8.57
N ASP A 14 24.23 12.64 -9.63
CA ASP A 14 24.40 13.22 -10.97
C ASP A 14 23.08 13.66 -11.64
N VAL A 15 21.98 13.67 -10.89
CA VAL A 15 20.63 13.97 -11.37
C VAL A 15 20.08 15.12 -10.55
N ASP A 16 20.00 16.27 -11.19
CA ASP A 16 19.37 17.45 -10.62
C ASP A 16 17.85 17.29 -10.54
N ASP A 17 17.24 17.88 -9.51
CA ASP A 17 15.78 17.90 -9.34
C ASP A 17 15.05 18.47 -10.56
N ALA A 18 15.69 19.38 -11.30
CA ALA A 18 15.15 19.94 -12.54
C ALA A 18 15.06 18.92 -13.67
N ALA A 19 15.97 17.94 -13.74
CA ALA A 19 15.90 16.85 -14.70
C ALA A 19 14.78 15.88 -14.33
N LEU A 20 14.61 15.61 -13.04
CA LEU A 20 13.51 14.81 -12.50
C LEU A 20 12.14 15.41 -12.80
N ALA A 21 11.99 16.74 -12.66
CA ALA A 21 10.74 17.44 -12.97
C ALA A 21 10.32 17.26 -14.44
N LYS A 22 11.26 17.41 -15.39
CA LYS A 22 11.00 17.22 -16.82
C LYS A 22 10.53 15.80 -17.17
N VAL A 23 11.07 14.79 -16.48
CA VAL A 23 10.65 13.40 -16.66
C VAL A 23 9.26 13.18 -16.07
N ALA A 24 8.97 13.76 -14.89
CA ALA A 24 7.64 13.69 -14.28
C ALA A 24 6.56 14.30 -15.18
N ASP A 25 6.83 15.45 -15.79
CA ASP A 25 5.93 16.10 -16.75
C ASP A 25 5.69 15.22 -17.99
N LYS A 26 6.76 14.65 -18.55
CA LYS A 26 6.69 13.74 -19.70
C LYS A 26 5.86 12.48 -19.39
N MET A 27 5.90 12.01 -18.15
CA MET A 27 5.20 10.81 -17.69
C MET A 27 3.77 11.12 -17.19
N GLY A 28 3.33 12.39 -17.24
CA GLY A 28 2.00 12.80 -16.81
C GLY A 28 1.75 12.54 -15.33
N VAL A 29 2.80 12.58 -14.49
CA VAL A 29 2.68 12.37 -13.05
C VAL A 29 1.94 13.58 -12.46
N PRO A 30 0.74 13.40 -11.86
CA PRO A 30 0.02 14.53 -11.29
C PRO A 30 0.75 15.03 -10.04
N THR A 31 1.26 16.26 -10.10
CA THR A 31 1.90 16.93 -8.97
C THR A 31 0.84 17.68 -8.17
N LEU A 32 0.79 17.43 -6.86
CA LEU A 32 -0.06 18.18 -5.95
C LEU A 32 0.60 19.53 -5.68
N VAL A 33 0.18 20.58 -6.38
CA VAL A 33 0.67 21.94 -6.13
C VAL A 33 -0.15 22.54 -5.00
N SER A 34 0.47 22.71 -3.83
CA SER A 34 -0.08 23.55 -2.77
C SER A 34 0.01 25.02 -3.22
N PRO A 35 -1.06 25.82 -3.12
CA PRO A 35 -1.00 27.22 -3.52
C PRO A 35 0.06 27.98 -2.71
N THR A 36 1.04 28.52 -3.43
CA THR A 36 2.08 29.42 -2.91
C THR A 36 1.44 30.75 -2.53
N PRO A 37 1.54 31.25 -1.29
CA PRO A 37 1.16 32.62 -0.97
C PRO A 37 2.14 33.61 -1.65
N PRO A 38 1.68 34.80 -2.05
CA PRO A 38 2.50 35.77 -2.78
C PRO A 38 3.69 36.25 -1.94
N VAL A 39 4.87 36.22 -2.55
CA VAL A 39 6.10 36.80 -2.00
C VAL A 39 6.19 38.24 -2.52
N ASP A 40 5.94 39.20 -1.64
CA ASP A 40 6.54 40.53 -1.77
C ASP A 40 7.99 40.48 -1.27
N ALA A 41 8.81 41.32 -1.89
CA ALA A 41 10.26 41.27 -1.89
C ALA A 41 10.96 41.59 -0.55
N ASP A 42 12.20 41.11 -0.50
CA ASP A 42 13.36 41.68 0.18
C ASP A 42 13.70 41.20 1.62
N GLN A 43 14.81 40.45 1.69
CA GLN A 43 15.87 40.40 2.72
C GLN A 43 16.29 38.98 3.11
N GLY A 44 17.50 38.58 2.74
CA GLY A 44 18.28 37.60 3.50
C GLY A 44 19.13 38.28 4.59
N PRO A 45 19.94 37.56 5.38
CA PRO A 45 19.72 36.23 5.97
C PRO A 45 19.81 36.29 7.52
N LYS A 46 19.02 35.49 8.25
CA LYS A 46 19.28 35.20 9.68
C LYS A 46 18.87 33.76 10.02
N PRO A 47 19.76 32.93 10.57
CA PRO A 47 19.42 31.55 10.93
C PRO A 47 18.64 31.53 12.27
N PRO A 48 17.53 30.77 12.38
CA PRO A 48 16.91 30.51 13.66
C PRO A 48 17.43 29.21 14.31
N PRO A 49 17.55 29.17 15.66
CA PRO A 49 17.81 27.93 16.42
C PRO A 49 16.58 26.99 16.42
N PRO A 50 16.76 25.68 16.69
CA PRO A 50 15.69 24.69 16.59
C PRO A 50 14.82 24.59 17.85
N SER A 51 13.57 24.19 17.61
CA SER A 51 12.58 23.62 18.54
C SER A 51 11.73 24.57 19.40
N ALA A 52 10.46 24.69 19.02
CA ALA A 52 9.34 24.49 19.93
C ALA A 52 8.15 23.91 19.14
N LEU A 53 7.76 22.68 19.48
CA LEU A 53 6.49 22.07 19.10
C LEU A 53 5.36 22.98 19.60
N SER A 54 4.59 23.55 18.67
CA SER A 54 3.31 24.19 18.99
C SER A 54 2.28 23.64 18.02
N THR A 55 1.48 22.70 18.53
CA THR A 55 0.26 22.19 17.93
C THR A 55 -0.84 23.26 18.06
N PRO A 56 -1.42 23.75 16.96
CA PRO A 56 -2.74 24.36 17.03
C PRO A 56 -3.80 23.27 16.82
N SER A 57 -4.46 22.91 17.91
CA SER A 57 -5.81 22.37 17.90
C SER A 57 -6.72 23.37 17.18
N ALA A 58 -7.16 23.02 15.96
CA ALA A 58 -8.14 23.80 15.22
C ALA A 58 -9.48 23.05 15.23
N ALA A 59 -10.43 23.63 15.96
CA ALA A 59 -11.83 23.26 15.97
C ALA A 59 -12.40 23.21 14.54
N ALA A 60 -12.68 21.99 14.06
CA ALA A 60 -13.37 21.78 12.80
C ALA A 60 -14.86 22.10 12.98
N LYS A 61 -15.26 23.28 12.51
CA LYS A 61 -16.66 23.61 12.26
C LYS A 61 -17.24 22.60 11.26
N SER A 62 -18.31 21.95 11.70
CA SER A 62 -19.15 21.06 10.91
C SER A 62 -19.67 21.78 9.66
N LEU A 63 -19.12 21.44 8.49
CA LEU A 63 -19.79 21.68 7.22
C LEU A 63 -20.50 20.40 6.81
N VAL A 64 -21.81 20.52 6.72
CA VAL A 64 -22.77 19.50 6.28
C VAL A 64 -22.32 18.91 4.94
N ARG A 65 -21.91 17.64 4.98
CA ARG A 65 -21.58 16.86 3.78
C ARG A 65 -22.88 16.50 3.05
N PRO A 66 -23.03 16.79 1.74
CA PRO A 66 -24.21 16.38 0.99
C PRO A 66 -24.32 14.84 0.97
N LYS A 67 -25.52 14.35 1.29
CA LYS A 67 -25.88 12.94 1.38
C LYS A 67 -25.70 12.27 0.02
N ARG A 68 -24.57 11.57 -0.15
CA ARG A 68 -24.27 10.77 -1.34
C ARG A 68 -25.34 9.69 -1.48
N ALA A 69 -25.93 9.60 -2.68
CA ALA A 69 -26.93 8.60 -3.04
C ALA A 69 -26.48 7.19 -2.64
N ALA A 70 -27.42 6.39 -2.14
CA ALA A 70 -27.19 5.07 -1.59
C ALA A 70 -26.44 4.19 -2.59
N ALA A 71 -25.20 3.85 -2.25
CA ALA A 71 -24.48 2.78 -2.93
C ALA A 71 -25.23 1.47 -2.70
N THR A 72 -25.49 0.73 -3.76
CA THR A 72 -25.94 -0.66 -3.72
C THR A 72 -25.10 -1.45 -2.70
N PRO A 73 -25.73 -2.22 -1.79
CA PRO A 73 -25.01 -2.93 -0.75
C PRO A 73 -24.02 -3.90 -1.40
N ARG A 74 -22.73 -3.60 -1.26
CA ARG A 74 -21.66 -4.54 -1.59
C ARG A 74 -21.92 -5.81 -0.75
N PRO A 75 -21.95 -7.01 -1.34
CA PRO A 75 -22.15 -8.22 -0.57
C PRO A 75 -21.13 -8.27 0.56
N ALA A 76 -21.62 -8.52 1.78
CA ALA A 76 -20.80 -8.57 2.98
C ALA A 76 -19.73 -9.64 2.75
N ARG A 77 -18.45 -9.26 2.86
CA ARG A 77 -17.37 -10.24 2.78
C ARG A 77 -17.60 -11.29 3.86
N PRO A 78 -17.44 -12.60 3.58
CA PRO A 78 -17.50 -13.62 4.60
C PRO A 78 -16.48 -13.29 5.70
N LEU A 79 -16.86 -13.51 6.96
CA LEU A 79 -15.94 -13.35 8.08
C LEU A 79 -14.83 -14.40 7.92
N ILE A 80 -13.60 -13.95 7.69
CA ILE A 80 -12.44 -14.85 7.52
C ILE A 80 -11.77 -15.01 8.88
N ASP A 81 -11.89 -16.21 9.46
CA ASP A 81 -11.16 -16.58 10.67
C ASP A 81 -9.77 -17.15 10.35
N LYS A 82 -8.80 -16.85 11.22
CA LYS A 82 -7.42 -17.32 11.06
C LYS A 82 -7.21 -18.68 11.72
N LEU A 83 -6.89 -19.69 10.93
CA LEU A 83 -6.43 -20.99 11.40
C LEU A 83 -4.89 -21.05 11.44
N THR A 84 -4.31 -21.44 12.58
CA THR A 84 -2.85 -21.66 12.73
C THR A 84 -2.63 -23.14 13.03
N ILE A 85 -1.79 -23.80 12.22
CA ILE A 85 -1.47 -25.23 12.33
C ILE A 85 0.04 -25.44 12.24
N GLU A 86 0.55 -26.46 12.91
CA GLU A 86 1.94 -26.90 12.80
C GLU A 86 2.05 -27.96 11.72
N LEU A 87 2.98 -27.77 10.79
CA LEU A 87 3.24 -28.69 9.69
C LEU A 87 4.74 -28.99 9.62
N PRO A 88 5.14 -30.24 9.32
CA PRO A 88 6.51 -30.55 8.96
C PRO A 88 7.03 -29.64 7.85
N GLY A 89 8.29 -29.21 7.93
CA GLY A 89 8.87 -28.25 6.99
C GLY A 89 8.74 -28.68 5.52
N TYR A 90 8.91 -29.98 5.25
CA TYR A 90 8.77 -30.52 3.89
C TYR A 90 7.35 -30.36 3.32
N LEU A 91 6.30 -30.41 4.16
CA LEU A 91 4.92 -30.20 3.71
C LEU A 91 4.67 -28.72 3.40
N VAL A 92 5.20 -27.82 4.22
CA VAL A 92 5.11 -26.38 3.96
C VAL A 92 5.72 -26.04 2.60
N ASP A 93 6.89 -26.60 2.30
CA ASP A 93 7.56 -26.40 1.02
C ASP A 93 6.78 -27.01 -0.14
N ALA A 94 6.23 -28.21 0.01
CA ALA A 94 5.41 -28.85 -1.01
C ALA A 94 4.14 -28.03 -1.33
N VAL A 95 3.44 -27.51 -0.31
CA VAL A 95 2.26 -26.66 -0.49
C VAL A 95 2.62 -25.36 -1.21
N LYS A 96 3.72 -24.72 -0.83
CA LYS A 96 4.20 -23.48 -1.49
C LYS A 96 4.60 -23.72 -2.94
N ARG A 97 5.30 -24.82 -3.24
CA ARG A 97 5.68 -25.19 -4.61
C ARG A 97 4.43 -25.40 -5.47
N ARG A 98 3.45 -26.17 -4.97
CA ARG A 98 2.18 -26.39 -5.68
C ARG A 98 1.42 -25.09 -5.94
N ALA A 99 1.41 -24.16 -4.98
CA ALA A 99 0.80 -22.86 -5.16
C ALA A 99 1.51 -22.02 -6.25
N LEU A 100 2.84 -22.11 -6.31
CA LEU A 100 3.62 -21.43 -7.36
C LEU A 100 3.31 -22.00 -8.74
N ASP A 101 3.30 -23.33 -8.89
CA ASP A 101 3.00 -24.02 -10.16
C ASP A 101 1.61 -23.67 -10.69
N GLN A 102 0.63 -23.56 -9.79
CA GLN A 102 -0.76 -23.21 -10.10
C GLN A 102 -1.02 -21.70 -10.19
N ARG A 103 0.02 -20.86 -9.96
CA ARG A 103 -0.10 -19.39 -9.86
C ARG A 103 -1.21 -18.95 -8.88
N SER A 104 -1.30 -19.61 -7.74
CA SER A 104 -2.30 -19.38 -6.69
C SER A 104 -1.64 -19.12 -5.33
N THR A 105 -2.44 -19.00 -4.26
CA THR A 105 -1.91 -18.92 -2.90
C THR A 105 -1.87 -20.28 -2.22
N ALA A 106 -1.04 -20.39 -1.17
CA ALA A 106 -1.07 -21.56 -0.28
C ALA A 106 -2.46 -21.77 0.35
N ARG A 107 -3.18 -20.68 0.71
CA ARG A 107 -4.57 -20.74 1.18
C ARG A 107 -5.48 -21.43 0.16
N HIS A 108 -5.37 -21.06 -1.11
CA HIS A 108 -6.17 -21.67 -2.18
C HIS A 108 -5.90 -23.17 -2.31
N VAL A 109 -4.62 -23.58 -2.29
CA VAL A 109 -4.24 -25.01 -2.35
C VAL A 109 -4.79 -25.77 -1.14
N ILE A 110 -4.75 -25.18 0.05
CA ILE A 110 -5.30 -25.78 1.27
C ILE A 110 -6.82 -25.90 1.19
N LEU A 111 -7.53 -24.86 0.72
CA LEU A 111 -8.99 -24.90 0.54
C LEU A 111 -9.43 -25.95 -0.47
N LEU A 112 -8.66 -26.13 -1.56
CA LEU A 112 -8.90 -27.23 -2.50
C LEU A 112 -8.74 -28.60 -1.83
N ALA A 113 -7.66 -28.80 -1.06
CA ALA A 113 -7.44 -30.04 -0.34
C ALA A 113 -8.55 -30.32 0.69
N LEU A 114 -9.05 -29.29 1.38
CA LEU A 114 -10.18 -29.42 2.30
C LEU A 114 -11.48 -29.79 1.58
N ARG A 115 -11.73 -29.21 0.41
CA ARG A 115 -12.88 -29.61 -0.44
C ARG A 115 -12.77 -31.07 -0.87
N ASP A 116 -11.58 -31.49 -1.30
CA ASP A 116 -11.33 -32.87 -1.72
C ASP A 116 -11.44 -33.86 -0.54
N ALA A 117 -11.18 -33.39 0.69
CA ALA A 117 -11.41 -34.14 1.93
C ALA A 117 -12.90 -34.16 2.38
N GLY A 118 -13.81 -33.52 1.64
CA GLY A 118 -15.26 -33.55 1.88
C GLY A 118 -15.82 -32.37 2.69
N PHE A 119 -15.02 -31.34 2.98
CA PHE A 119 -15.54 -30.11 3.59
C PHE A 119 -16.28 -29.27 2.55
N GLN A 120 -17.40 -28.66 2.96
CA GLN A 120 -18.10 -27.72 2.10
C GLN A 120 -17.30 -26.41 2.02
N VAL A 121 -16.75 -26.15 0.84
CA VAL A 121 -16.03 -24.92 0.52
C VAL A 121 -16.76 -24.25 -0.63
N GLU A 122 -17.27 -23.04 -0.38
CA GLU A 122 -17.99 -22.28 -1.39
C GLU A 122 -17.05 -21.85 -2.52
N ALA A 123 -17.56 -21.84 -3.75
CA ALA A 123 -16.79 -21.41 -4.92
C ALA A 123 -16.30 -19.95 -4.80
N GLU A 124 -17.02 -19.14 -4.02
CA GLU A 124 -16.67 -17.76 -3.71
C GLU A 124 -15.40 -17.64 -2.86
N ASP A 125 -15.08 -18.64 -2.05
CA ASP A 125 -13.86 -18.67 -1.23
C ASP A 125 -12.66 -19.28 -1.98
N LEU A 126 -12.92 -20.00 -3.07
CA LEU A 126 -11.92 -20.59 -3.96
C LEU A 126 -11.33 -19.56 -4.93
N ILE A 127 -11.00 -18.37 -4.43
CA ILE A 127 -10.35 -17.34 -5.25
C ILE A 127 -8.86 -17.69 -5.38
N PRO A 128 -8.36 -17.91 -6.60
CA PRO A 128 -6.94 -18.04 -6.83
C PRO A 128 -6.31 -16.64 -6.69
N ASP A 129 -6.00 -16.23 -5.46
CA ASP A 129 -5.35 -14.92 -5.21
C ASP A 129 -3.86 -14.96 -5.60
N GLY A 130 -3.58 -15.30 -6.85
CA GLY A 130 -2.24 -15.29 -7.40
C GLY A 130 -1.71 -13.89 -7.66
N ARG A 131 -2.61 -12.91 -7.79
CA ARG A 131 -2.33 -11.55 -8.24
C ARG A 131 -3.52 -10.67 -7.87
N ARG A 132 -3.34 -9.71 -6.95
CA ARG A 132 -4.08 -8.45 -7.05
C ARG A 132 -3.86 -7.96 -8.48
N SER A 133 -4.89 -8.06 -9.32
CA SER A 133 -4.89 -7.43 -10.64
C SER A 133 -4.56 -5.97 -10.40
N ARG A 134 -3.38 -5.51 -10.82
CA ARG A 134 -3.13 -4.08 -10.95
C ARG A 134 -4.25 -3.58 -11.84
N PRO A 135 -5.13 -2.67 -11.38
CA PRO A 135 -6.10 -2.08 -12.27
C PRO A 135 -5.31 -1.24 -13.26
N ASP A 136 -5.05 -1.79 -14.45
CA ASP A 136 -4.72 -0.95 -15.59
C ASP A 136 -6.00 -0.26 -16.00
N ALA A 137 -5.90 1.07 -16.06
CA ALA A 137 -6.95 1.98 -16.44
C ALA A 137 -7.40 1.70 -17.88
N ALA A 138 -8.72 1.64 -18.08
CA ALA A 138 -9.37 1.88 -19.36
C ALA A 138 -10.03 3.26 -19.30
#